data_AF-A0A7N2KPC1-F1
#
_entry.id   AF-A0A7N2KPC1-F1
#
_cell.length_a   1.000
_cell.length_b   1.000
_cell.length_c   1.000
_cell.angle_alpha   90.00
_cell.angle_beta   90.00
_cell.angle_gamma   90.00
#
_symmetry.space_group_name_H-M   'P 1'
#
loop_
_entity.id
_entity.type
_entity.pdbx_description
1 polymer ?
#
loop_
_entity_poly.entity_id
_entity_poly.type
_entity_poly.pdbx_seq_one_letter_code
_entity_poly.pdbx_strand_id
1 'polypeptide(L)'
;MPPTSCPDEVLRYLADECPELKALYLPSVMGKNSSFVLLEVISKWKNLELLKLGSPYSVHMEKILEKILEEISLHCKNFCHLEIVIIELFWREVVSAIVTFLPNIKYLYLRDGFIDQESLEIILQGCKELCAFVLYGLKL
;
A
#
# COMPACT_ATOMS: atom_id res chain seq x y z
N MET A 1 -13.03 -16.53 17.13
CA MET A 1 -12.27 -15.42 16.51
C MET A 1 -12.06 -15.79 15.05
N PRO A 2 -12.52 -15.00 14.07
CA PRO A 2 -12.32 -15.36 12.67
C PRO A 2 -10.85 -15.13 12.29
N PRO A 3 -10.27 -15.93 11.38
CA PRO A 3 -8.87 -15.81 11.00
C PRO A 3 -8.71 -14.57 10.11
N THR A 4 -8.16 -13.48 10.65
CA THR A 4 -8.07 -12.17 9.97
C THR A 4 -6.84 -12.00 9.10
N SER A 5 -6.04 -13.05 8.85
CA SER A 5 -4.85 -13.00 8.00
C SER A 5 -5.14 -13.59 6.62
N CYS A 6 -4.67 -12.93 5.56
CA CYS A 6 -4.62 -13.54 4.23
C CYS A 6 -3.64 -14.73 4.25
N PRO A 7 -4.05 -15.96 3.89
CA PRO A 7 -3.11 -17.08 3.82
C PRO A 7 -2.14 -16.86 2.66
N ASP A 8 -0.85 -17.05 2.90
CA ASP A 8 0.22 -16.90 1.90
C ASP A 8 -0.05 -17.68 0.59
N GLU A 9 -0.68 -18.86 0.71
CA GLU A 9 -1.09 -19.69 -0.42
C GLU A 9 -2.12 -19.00 -1.32
N VAL A 10 -3.03 -18.21 -0.75
CA VAL A 10 -4.06 -17.48 -1.50
C VAL A 10 -3.43 -16.40 -2.37
N LEU A 11 -2.43 -15.67 -1.86
CA LEU A 11 -1.70 -14.66 -2.65
C LEU A 11 -0.98 -15.29 -3.84
N ARG A 12 -0.31 -16.43 -3.63
CA ARG A 12 0.38 -17.15 -4.71
C ARG A 12 -0.60 -17.66 -5.75
N TYR A 13 -1.68 -18.29 -5.30
CA TYR A 13 -2.74 -18.78 -6.18
C TYR A 13 -3.36 -17.67 -7.02
N LEU A 14 -3.71 -16.53 -6.42
CA LEU A 14 -4.22 -15.37 -7.16
C LEU A 14 -3.21 -14.82 -8.17
N ALA A 15 -1.92 -14.86 -7.85
CA ALA A 15 -0.90 -14.38 -8.76
C ALA A 15 -0.71 -15.29 -9.98
N ASP A 16 -0.92 -16.60 -9.81
CA ASP A 16 -0.80 -17.58 -10.89
C ASP A 16 -2.08 -17.67 -11.74
N GLU A 17 -3.25 -17.65 -11.10
CA GLU A 17 -4.53 -17.82 -11.80
C GLU A 17 -5.15 -16.51 -12.29
N CYS A 18 -4.75 -15.36 -11.72
CA CYS A 18 -5.31 -14.04 -12.06
C CYS A 18 -4.20 -13.03 -12.40
N PRO A 19 -3.37 -13.25 -13.45
CA PRO A 19 -2.31 -12.30 -13.82
C PRO A 19 -2.84 -10.93 -14.27
N GLU A 20 -4.08 -10.87 -14.75
CA GLU A 20 -4.77 -9.67 -15.22
C GLU A 20 -5.50 -8.89 -14.10
N LEU A 21 -5.21 -9.20 -12.83
CA LEU A 21 -5.87 -8.57 -11.68
C LEU A 21 -5.68 -7.05 -11.69
N LYS A 22 -6.79 -6.31 -11.60
CA LYS A 22 -6.79 -4.83 -11.55
C LYS A 22 -6.89 -4.25 -10.15
N ALA A 23 -7.53 -4.97 -9.23
CA ALA A 23 -7.76 -4.48 -7.88
C ALA A 23 -7.51 -5.59 -6.88
N LEU A 24 -6.68 -5.31 -5.87
CA LEU A 24 -6.40 -6.23 -4.77
C LEU A 24 -6.76 -5.56 -3.45
N TYR A 25 -7.67 -6.19 -2.71
CA TYR A 25 -8.08 -5.75 -1.39
C TYR A 25 -7.60 -6.75 -0.35
N LEU A 26 -6.59 -6.35 0.42
CA LEU A 26 -6.09 -7.18 1.51
C LEU A 26 -6.78 -6.81 2.84
N PRO A 27 -6.90 -7.78 3.78
CA PRO A 27 -7.45 -7.51 5.10
C PRO A 27 -6.71 -6.39 5.81
N SER A 28 -7.37 -5.70 6.75
CA SER A 28 -6.78 -4.61 7.54
C SER A 28 -5.62 -5.06 8.42
N VAL A 29 -5.52 -6.36 8.68
CA VAL A 29 -4.41 -7.01 9.39
C VAL A 29 -3.76 -8.01 8.46
N MET A 30 -2.46 -7.85 8.22
CA MET A 30 -1.68 -8.80 7.44
C MET A 30 -0.70 -9.56 8.35
N GLY A 31 -0.48 -10.84 8.06
CA GLY A 31 0.61 -11.58 8.68
C GLY A 31 1.95 -11.08 8.15
N LYS A 32 3.01 -11.13 8.97
CA LYS A 32 4.37 -10.77 8.52
C LYS A 32 4.78 -11.54 7.26
N ASN A 33 4.50 -12.83 7.20
CA ASN A 33 4.83 -13.68 6.04
C ASN A 33 4.07 -13.23 4.78
N SER A 34 2.80 -12.85 4.93
CA SER A 34 1.95 -12.44 3.83
C SER A 34 2.45 -11.16 3.15
N SER A 35 3.12 -10.26 3.89
CA SER A 35 3.77 -9.08 3.29
C SER A 35 4.99 -9.46 2.44
N PHE A 36 5.77 -10.47 2.85
CA PHE A 36 6.88 -10.98 2.03
C PHE A 36 6.39 -11.72 0.79
N VAL A 37 5.32 -12.51 0.94
CA VAL A 37 4.70 -13.18 -0.21
C VAL A 37 4.10 -12.17 -1.17
N LEU A 38 3.45 -11.12 -0.67
CA LEU A 38 2.97 -10.03 -1.51
C LEU A 38 4.11 -9.40 -2.31
N LEU A 39 5.23 -9.08 -1.66
CA LEU A 39 6.41 -8.54 -2.33
C LEU A 39 6.93 -9.47 -3.44
N GLU A 40 6.90 -10.79 -3.22
CA GLU A 40 7.34 -11.77 -4.22
C GLU A 40 6.42 -11.82 -5.44
N VAL A 41 5.11 -11.67 -5.25
CA VAL A 41 4.13 -11.93 -6.32
C VAL A 41 3.59 -10.67 -7.00
N ILE A 42 3.75 -9.48 -6.40
CA ILE A 42 3.12 -8.25 -6.91
C ILE A 42 3.55 -7.88 -8.34
N SER A 43 4.78 -8.23 -8.72
CA SER A 43 5.31 -7.99 -10.07
C SER A 43 4.58 -8.77 -11.17
N LYS A 44 3.80 -9.81 -10.81
CA LYS A 44 2.98 -10.59 -11.74
C LYS A 44 1.73 -9.82 -12.20
N TRP A 45 1.19 -8.91 -11.38
CA TRP A 45 -0.04 -8.16 -11.69
C TRP A 45 0.24 -6.86 -12.43
N LYS A 46 0.69 -6.96 -13.69
CA LYS A 46 1.09 -5.79 -14.51
C LYS A 46 -0.04 -4.78 -14.74
N ASN A 47 -1.29 -5.24 -14.66
CA ASN A 47 -2.49 -4.44 -14.83
C ASN A 47 -3.12 -3.98 -13.51
N LEU A 48 -2.41 -4.12 -12.38
CA LEU A 48 -2.89 -3.65 -11.09
C LEU A 48 -3.05 -2.12 -11.12
N GLU A 49 -4.26 -1.67 -10.83
CA GLU A 49 -4.67 -0.27 -10.77
C GLU A 49 -4.87 0.17 -9.30
N LEU A 50 -5.31 -0.76 -8.45
CA LEU A 50 -5.68 -0.50 -7.05
C LEU A 50 -5.11 -1.53 -6.10
N LEU A 51 -4.52 -1.05 -5.00
CA LEU A 51 -4.13 -1.88 -3.87
C LEU A 51 -4.62 -1.27 -2.55
N LYS A 52 -5.35 -2.09 -1.78
CA LYS A 52 -5.61 -1.81 -0.37
C LYS A 52 -4.74 -2.70 0.52
N LEU A 53 -3.93 -2.08 1.36
CA LEU A 53 -3.05 -2.72 2.33
C LEU A 53 -3.55 -2.49 3.75
N GLY A 54 -3.61 -3.58 4.52
CA GLY A 54 -3.71 -3.50 5.97
C GLY A 54 -2.36 -3.32 6.65
N SER A 55 -2.38 -2.86 7.90
CA SER A 55 -1.19 -2.80 8.76
C SER A 55 -0.92 -4.20 9.31
N PRO A 56 0.25 -4.81 9.02
CA PRO A 56 0.68 -5.99 9.74
C PRO A 56 1.28 -5.59 11.08
N TYR A 57 1.06 -6.42 12.10
CA TYR A 57 1.66 -6.27 13.43
C TYR A 57 3.16 -6.63 13.41
N SER A 58 4.02 -5.82 12.78
CA SER A 58 5.46 -6.07 12.78
C SER A 58 6.35 -4.82 12.84
N VAL A 59 7.46 -4.95 13.56
CA VAL A 59 8.57 -3.98 13.61
C VAL A 59 9.21 -3.83 12.21
N HIS A 60 9.51 -2.60 11.79
CA HIS A 60 10.13 -2.23 10.49
C HIS A 60 9.24 -2.32 9.24
N MET A 61 7.96 -2.03 9.38
CA MET A 61 7.02 -2.09 8.25
C MET A 61 7.26 -1.05 7.18
N GLU A 62 7.79 0.11 7.54
CA GLU A 62 8.13 1.18 6.61
C GLU A 62 9.00 0.67 5.45
N LYS A 63 9.96 -0.23 5.75
CA LYS A 63 10.86 -0.82 4.73
C LYS A 63 10.19 -1.85 3.84
N ILE A 64 9.26 -2.65 4.39
CA ILE A 64 8.53 -3.64 3.58
C ILE A 64 7.57 -2.93 2.64
N LEU A 65 6.86 -1.92 3.16
CA LEU A 65 5.98 -1.08 2.36
C LEU A 65 6.77 -0.35 1.27
N GLU A 66 7.91 0.27 1.60
CA GLU A 66 8.80 0.91 0.63
C GLU A 66 9.12 -0.02 -0.54
N LYS A 67 9.54 -1.25 -0.27
CA LYS A 67 9.83 -2.26 -1.30
C LYS A 67 8.60 -2.66 -2.12
N ILE A 68 7.43 -2.77 -1.48
CA ILE A 68 6.18 -3.04 -2.19
C ILE A 68 5.87 -1.89 -3.15
N LEU A 69 6.02 -0.64 -2.73
CA LEU A 69 5.77 0.53 -3.58
C LEU A 69 6.80 0.62 -4.71
N GLU A 70 8.06 0.28 -4.45
CA GLU A 70 9.10 0.17 -5.48
C GLU A 70 8.70 -0.85 -6.55
N GLU A 71 8.34 -2.09 -6.17
CA GLU A 71 7.90 -3.12 -7.11
C GLU A 71 6.65 -2.71 -7.91
N ILE A 72 5.68 -2.04 -7.26
CA ILE A 72 4.51 -1.48 -7.95
C ILE A 72 4.95 -0.48 -9.02
N SER A 73 5.86 0.44 -8.69
CA SER A 73 6.36 1.44 -9.64
C SER A 73 7.05 0.81 -10.85
N LEU A 74 7.76 -0.30 -10.63
CA LEU A 74 8.49 -1.02 -11.67
C LEU A 74 7.56 -1.83 -12.57
N HIS A 75 6.53 -2.47 -12.01
CA HIS A 75 5.76 -3.50 -12.71
C HIS A 75 4.30 -3.14 -13.03
N CYS A 76 3.66 -2.29 -12.23
CA CYS A 76 2.22 -1.98 -12.32
C CYS A 76 1.99 -0.61 -12.97
N LYS A 77 2.10 -0.51 -14.30
CA LYS A 77 2.12 0.78 -15.00
C LYS A 77 0.78 1.53 -14.99
N ASN A 78 -0.31 0.84 -14.70
CA ASN A 78 -1.66 1.44 -14.59
C ASN A 78 -2.03 1.79 -13.14
N PHE A 79 -1.10 1.63 -12.20
CA PHE A 79 -1.37 1.84 -10.78
C PHE A 79 -1.72 3.30 -10.48
N CYS A 80 -2.87 3.50 -9.85
CA CYS A 80 -3.39 4.85 -9.59
C CYS A 80 -4.13 5.00 -8.26
N HIS A 81 -4.33 3.91 -7.50
CA HIS A 81 -5.04 3.93 -6.23
C HIS A 81 -4.31 3.13 -5.15
N LEU A 82 -3.96 3.80 -4.06
CA LEU A 82 -3.39 3.20 -2.87
C LEU A 82 -4.25 3.53 -1.65
N GLU A 83 -4.76 2.48 -0.99
CA GLU A 83 -5.37 2.60 0.34
C GLU A 83 -4.48 1.90 1.36
N ILE A 84 -4.08 2.60 2.41
CA ILE A 84 -3.32 2.04 3.52
C ILE A 84 -4.10 2.22 4.81
N VAL A 85 -4.40 1.11 5.49
CA VAL A 85 -4.92 1.11 6.85
C VAL A 85 -3.74 0.99 7.79
N ILE A 86 -3.47 2.03 8.58
CA ILE A 86 -2.26 2.14 9.38
C ILE A 86 -2.61 2.06 10.85
N ILE A 87 -1.90 1.21 11.57
CA ILE A 87 -1.86 1.19 13.04
C ILE A 87 -0.40 1.51 13.40
N GLU A 88 -0.15 2.66 14.02
CA GLU A 88 1.14 3.00 14.67
C GLU A 88 2.41 3.06 13.77
N LEU A 89 2.34 3.58 12.54
CA LEU A 89 3.55 3.77 11.69
C LEU A 89 4.15 5.20 11.79
N PHE A 90 5.47 5.28 11.61
CA PHE A 90 6.19 6.53 11.34
C PHE A 90 5.89 6.99 9.91
N TRP A 91 5.29 8.16 9.79
CA TRP A 91 4.74 8.63 8.51
C TRP A 91 5.79 9.17 7.55
N ARG A 92 6.92 9.66 8.04
CA ARG A 92 7.90 10.37 7.20
C ARG A 92 8.51 9.46 6.14
N GLU A 93 8.96 8.27 6.52
CA GLU A 93 9.57 7.29 5.62
C GLU A 93 8.53 6.78 4.60
N VAL A 94 7.31 6.50 5.07
CA VAL A 94 6.20 6.05 4.22
C VAL A 94 5.82 7.12 3.20
N VAL A 95 5.68 8.37 3.63
CA VAL A 95 5.41 9.52 2.77
C VAL A 95 6.52 9.68 1.73
N SER A 96 7.78 9.61 2.14
CA SER A 96 8.93 9.69 1.24
C SER A 96 8.88 8.59 0.17
N ALA A 97 8.56 7.36 0.57
CA ALA A 97 8.42 6.25 -0.37
C ALA A 97 7.26 6.47 -1.36
N ILE A 98 6.09 6.93 -0.87
CA ILE A 98 4.94 7.23 -1.72
C ILE A 98 5.29 8.28 -2.78
N VAL A 99 5.88 9.42 -2.38
CA VAL A 99 6.21 10.49 -3.35
C VAL A 99 7.32 10.08 -4.32
N THR A 100 8.23 9.19 -3.90
CA THR A 100 9.34 8.71 -4.72
C THR A 100 8.85 7.71 -5.77
N PHE A 101 8.07 6.71 -5.35
CA PHE A 101 7.71 5.59 -6.20
C PHE A 101 6.36 5.79 -6.92
N LEU A 102 5.47 6.62 -6.37
CA LEU A 102 4.12 6.84 -6.88
C LEU A 102 3.78 8.33 -7.11
N PRO A 103 4.65 9.14 -7.74
CA PRO A 103 4.41 10.59 -7.92
C PRO A 103 3.17 10.93 -8.77
N ASN A 104 2.68 9.97 -9.57
CA ASN A 104 1.50 10.15 -10.43
C ASN A 104 0.23 9.49 -9.86
N ILE A 105 0.23 9.17 -8.56
CA ILE A 105 -0.94 8.56 -7.94
C ILE A 105 -2.15 9.50 -7.96
N LYS A 106 -3.34 8.94 -8.25
CA LYS A 106 -4.59 9.71 -8.35
C LYS A 106 -5.43 9.63 -7.09
N TYR A 107 -5.42 8.47 -6.42
CA TYR A 107 -6.24 8.22 -5.25
C TYR A 107 -5.35 7.71 -4.12
N LEU A 108 -5.21 8.50 -3.07
CA LEU A 108 -4.42 8.14 -1.89
C LEU A 108 -5.29 8.22 -0.64
N TYR A 109 -5.51 7.06 -0.03
CA TYR A 109 -6.42 6.87 1.09
C TYR A 109 -5.62 6.36 2.28
N LEU A 110 -5.61 7.16 3.34
CA LEU A 110 -4.83 6.91 4.54
C LEU A 110 -5.81 6.78 5.72
N ARG A 111 -5.92 5.58 6.29
CA ARG A 111 -6.83 5.29 7.42
C ARG A 111 -6.06 5.04 8.71
N ASP A 112 -6.67 5.46 9.82
CA ASP A 112 -6.33 5.11 11.21
C ASP A 112 -4.93 5.54 11.72
N GLY A 113 -4.27 6.52 11.08
CA GLY A 113 -2.95 7.03 11.48
C GLY A 113 -2.90 8.48 12.01
N PHE A 114 -1.74 9.14 11.88
CA PHE A 114 -1.51 10.55 12.21
C PHE A 114 -0.57 11.15 11.16
N ILE A 115 -1.03 12.10 10.35
CA ILE A 115 -0.18 12.80 9.38
C ILE A 115 0.11 14.21 9.90
N ASP A 116 1.39 14.53 10.09
CA ASP A 116 1.79 15.89 10.44
C ASP A 116 1.73 16.82 9.21
N GLN A 117 1.74 18.13 9.48
CA GLN A 117 1.64 19.14 8.43
C GLN A 117 2.78 19.03 7.40
N GLU A 118 4.00 18.73 7.84
CA GLU A 118 5.15 18.60 6.95
C GLU A 118 4.99 17.43 5.98
N SER A 119 4.55 16.27 6.48
CA SER A 119 4.27 15.08 5.68
C SER A 119 3.15 15.34 4.67
N LEU A 120 2.11 16.07 5.08
CA LEU A 120 1.05 16.49 4.18
C LEU A 120 1.59 17.37 3.05
N GLU A 121 2.41 18.37 3.38
CA GLU A 121 3.03 19.25 2.39
C GLU A 121 3.91 18.46 1.41
N ILE A 122 4.71 17.50 1.89
CA ILE A 122 5.52 16.62 1.05
C ILE A 122 4.64 15.83 0.08
N ILE A 123 3.54 15.21 0.54
CA ILE A 123 2.63 14.47 -0.35
C ILE A 123 2.05 15.38 -1.43
N LEU A 124 1.51 16.54 -1.05
CA LEU A 124 0.87 17.46 -1.99
C LEU A 124 1.88 18.06 -2.99
N GLN A 125 3.14 18.20 -2.56
CA GLN A 125 4.22 18.64 -3.43
C GLN A 125 4.75 17.52 -4.34
N GLY A 126 4.78 16.27 -3.89
CA GLY A 126 5.33 15.15 -4.64
C GLY A 126 4.33 14.45 -5.58
N CYS A 127 3.07 14.34 -5.17
CA CYS A 127 2.02 13.62 -5.90
C CYS A 127 1.14 14.59 -6.70
N LYS A 128 1.52 14.86 -7.96
CA LYS A 128 0.91 15.95 -8.75
C LYS A 128 -0.40 15.60 -9.44
N GLU A 129 -0.71 14.32 -9.59
CA GLU A 129 -1.95 13.85 -10.23
C GLU A 129 -3.07 13.49 -9.22
N LEU A 130 -2.90 13.86 -7.95
CA LEU A 130 -3.89 13.58 -6.91
C LEU A 130 -5.26 14.17 -7.27
N CYS A 131 -6.22 13.26 -7.46
CA CYS A 131 -7.63 13.57 -7.68
C CYS A 131 -8.43 13.47 -6.38
N ALA A 132 -8.05 12.55 -5.49
CA ALA A 132 -8.62 12.47 -4.15
C ALA A 132 -7.55 12.07 -3.13
N PHE A 133 -7.54 12.80 -2.01
CA PHE A 133 -6.72 12.50 -0.85
C PHE A 133 -7.64 12.39 0.37
N VAL A 134 -7.77 11.18 0.93
CA VAL A 134 -8.73 10.89 1.99
C VAL A 134 -7.99 10.52 3.26
N LEU A 135 -8.34 11.23 4.33
CA LEU A 135 -7.87 10.99 5.69
C LEU A 135 -9.09 10.59 6.53
N TYR A 136 -9.08 9.41 7.15
CA TYR A 136 -10.17 8.95 8.03
C TYR A 136 -9.62 8.24 9.27
N GLY A 137 -10.23 8.48 10.43
CA GLY A 137 -9.78 7.87 11.70
C GLY A 137 -8.56 8.53 12.33
N LEU A 138 -8.12 9.70 11.84
CA LEU A 138 -7.00 10.45 12.42
C LEU A 138 -7.41 11.09 13.76
N LYS A 139 -6.53 11.00 14.77
CA LYS A 139 -6.59 11.87 15.95
C LYS A 139 -5.76 13.12 15.65
N LEU A 140 -6.42 14.29 15.56
CA LEU A 140 -5.74 15.58 15.47
C LEU A 140 -5.07 15.93 16.81
#